data_AF-A0AAW6RFC1-F1
#
_entry.id   AF-A0AAW6RFC1-F1
#
_cell.length_a   1.000
_cell.length_b   1.000
_cell.length_c   1.000
_cell.angle_alpha   90.00
_cell.angle_beta   90.00
_cell.angle_gamma   90.00
#
_symmetry.space_group_name_H-M   'P 1'
#
loop_
_entity.id
_entity.type
_entity.pdbx_description
1 polymer ?
#
loop_
_entity_poly.entity_id
_entity_poly.type
_entity_poly.pdbx_seq_one_letter_code
_entity_poly.pdbx_strand_id
1 'polypeptide(L)'
;MSEAPVAALGAVLEGVSLRLGGRPVLRDASLALEAGAINCLLGASGCGKSTLLRVAAGLLPPDAGQVLARPQDCAMVFQAPRLLRWLTVGENLGLALAHRRGMKRAQKAQRIGQALEVVQLAGAQALFPHELSGGMAQRVGIARALQSAIDGDEGKGHLAKAPGTAGPAGAVA
;
A
#
# COMPACT_ATOMS: atom_id res chain seq x y z
N MET A 1 -9.61 -24.67 12.08
CA MET A 1 -10.59 -23.72 11.50
C MET A 1 -9.88 -22.97 10.39
N SER A 2 -10.52 -22.86 9.23
CA SER A 2 -9.92 -22.80 7.88
C SER A 2 -9.13 -21.52 7.54
N GLU A 3 -7.82 -21.65 7.25
CA GLU A 3 -6.95 -20.57 6.73
C GLU A 3 -7.13 -20.29 5.21
N ALA A 4 -7.97 -21.06 4.52
CA ALA A 4 -8.01 -21.09 3.05
C ALA A 4 -8.57 -19.84 2.31
N PRO A 5 -9.47 -18.98 2.85
CA PRO A 5 -10.05 -17.87 2.06
C PRO A 5 -9.09 -16.70 1.79
N VAL A 6 -8.14 -16.43 2.70
CA VAL A 6 -7.28 -15.23 2.68
C VAL A 6 -5.99 -15.43 1.86
N ALA A 7 -5.79 -16.62 1.29
CA ALA A 7 -4.68 -16.86 0.36
C ALA A 7 -5.02 -16.38 -1.06
N ALA A 8 -6.28 -16.51 -1.48
CA ALA A 8 -6.77 -16.01 -2.77
C ALA A 8 -7.20 -14.53 -2.71
N LEU A 9 -7.64 -14.06 -1.54
CA LEU A 9 -8.07 -12.69 -1.30
C LEU A 9 -7.02 -11.94 -0.47
N GLY A 10 -6.55 -10.79 -0.97
CA GLY A 10 -5.61 -9.91 -0.27
C GLY A 10 -6.21 -9.25 0.98
N ALA A 11 -7.49 -8.88 0.93
CA ALA A 11 -8.25 -8.39 2.09
C ALA A 11 -9.77 -8.53 1.85
N VAL A 12 -10.54 -8.80 2.90
CA VAL A 12 -12.01 -8.83 2.86
C VAL A 12 -12.57 -7.95 3.98
N LEU A 13 -13.54 -7.11 3.65
CA LEU A 13 -14.31 -6.28 4.56
C LEU A 13 -15.77 -6.70 4.45
N GLU A 14 -16.40 -6.99 5.57
CA GLU A 14 -17.79 -7.46 5.64
C GLU A 14 -18.60 -6.54 6.56
N GLY A 15 -19.60 -5.87 5.99
CA GLY A 15 -20.55 -5.02 6.70
C GLY A 15 -19.93 -3.89 7.53
N VAL A 16 -18.82 -3.32 7.05
CA VAL A 16 -18.03 -2.38 7.83
C VAL A 16 -18.74 -1.04 7.98
N SER A 17 -18.98 -0.62 9.21
CA SER A 17 -19.51 0.70 9.55
C SER A 17 -18.53 1.49 10.40
N LEU A 18 -18.46 2.79 10.15
CA LEU A 18 -17.56 3.68 10.88
C LEU A 18 -18.06 5.13 10.91
N ARG A 19 -17.99 5.72 12.10
CA ARG A 19 -18.28 7.13 12.36
C ARG A 19 -17.02 7.86 12.79
N LEU A 20 -16.80 9.05 12.25
CA LEU A 20 -15.72 9.95 12.67
C LEU A 20 -16.32 11.26 13.17
N GLY A 21 -15.98 11.67 14.39
CA GLY A 21 -16.55 12.87 15.02
C GLY A 21 -18.08 12.83 15.08
N GLY A 22 -18.65 11.65 15.34
CA GLY A 22 -20.10 11.44 15.38
C GLY A 22 -20.81 11.40 14.03
N ARG A 23 -20.12 11.58 12.89
CA ARG A 23 -20.71 11.52 11.55
C ARG A 23 -20.44 10.17 10.88
N PRO A 24 -21.46 9.49 10.30
CA PRO A 24 -21.24 8.23 9.59
C PRO A 24 -20.46 8.48 8.30
N VAL A 25 -19.29 7.84 8.18
CA VAL A 25 -18.40 7.90 7.01
C VAL A 25 -18.50 6.63 6.18
N LEU A 26 -18.60 5.48 6.84
CA LEU A 26 -18.88 4.17 6.22
C LEU A 26 -20.17 3.60 6.81
N ARG A 27 -21.02 3.02 5.95
CA ARG A 27 -22.29 2.40 6.34
C ARG A 27 -22.37 1.05 5.64
N ASP A 28 -22.27 -0.03 6.42
CA ASP A 28 -22.41 -1.41 5.96
C ASP A 28 -21.60 -1.73 4.68
N ALA A 29 -20.36 -1.23 4.63
CA ALA A 29 -19.52 -1.33 3.45
C ALA A 29 -18.83 -2.70 3.38
N SER A 30 -19.02 -3.40 2.26
CA SER A 30 -18.36 -4.67 1.99
C SER A 30 -17.46 -4.57 0.77
N LEU A 31 -16.27 -5.19 0.85
CA LEU A 31 -15.26 -5.15 -0.21
C LEU A 31 -14.40 -6.41 -0.14
N ALA A 32 -14.17 -7.06 -1.27
CA ALA A 32 -13.18 -8.12 -1.41
C ALA A 32 -12.09 -7.65 -2.37
N LEU A 33 -10.83 -7.75 -1.95
CA LEU A 33 -9.66 -7.44 -2.76
C LEU A 33 -8.98 -8.75 -3.14
N GLU A 34 -8.85 -9.01 -4.44
CA GLU A 34 -8.14 -10.19 -4.95
C GLU A 34 -6.62 -10.02 -4.84
N ALA A 35 -5.93 -11.08 -4.41
CA ALA A 35 -4.48 -11.09 -4.40
C ALA A 35 -3.93 -11.14 -5.84
N GLY A 36 -2.85 -10.42 -6.12
CA GLY A 36 -2.23 -10.38 -7.46
C GLY A 36 -2.99 -9.56 -8.51
N ALA A 37 -4.16 -9.00 -8.17
CA ALA A 37 -4.91 -8.12 -9.05
C ALA A 37 -4.70 -6.65 -8.69
N ILE A 38 -4.81 -5.77 -9.71
CA ILE A 38 -4.92 -4.33 -9.48
C ILE A 38 -6.40 -4.01 -9.28
N ASN A 39 -6.76 -3.70 -8.04
CA ASN A 39 -8.12 -3.35 -7.65
C ASN A 39 -8.28 -1.82 -7.63
N CYS A 40 -9.34 -1.30 -8.26
CA CYS A 40 -9.61 0.13 -8.35
C CYS A 40 -10.89 0.51 -7.59
N LEU A 41 -10.78 1.39 -6.60
CA LEU A 41 -11.92 1.93 -5.85
C LEU A 41 -12.27 3.34 -6.33
N LEU A 42 -13.44 3.51 -6.93
CA LEU A 42 -13.92 4.77 -7.49
C LEU A 42 -15.08 5.36 -6.67
N GLY A 43 -15.27 6.68 -6.77
CA GLY A 43 -16.38 7.37 -6.11
C GLY A 43 -16.09 8.85 -5.88
N ALA A 44 -17.13 9.64 -5.60
CA ALA A 44 -17.04 11.09 -5.38
C ALA A 44 -16.04 11.49 -4.29
N SER A 45 -15.50 12.70 -4.35
CA SER A 45 -14.65 13.22 -3.26
C SER A 45 -15.43 13.21 -1.94
N GLY A 46 -14.78 12.77 -0.86
CA GLY A 46 -15.42 12.70 0.47
C GLY A 46 -16.32 11.48 0.72
N CYS A 47 -16.55 10.58 -0.24
CA CYS A 47 -17.40 9.39 -0.03
C CYS A 47 -16.80 8.29 0.88
N GLY A 48 -15.64 8.53 1.51
CA GLY A 48 -15.05 7.59 2.47
C GLY A 48 -14.01 6.61 1.91
N LYS A 49 -13.62 6.67 0.63
CA LYS A 49 -12.60 5.77 0.02
C LYS A 49 -11.31 5.65 0.85
N SER A 50 -10.70 6.78 1.18
CA SER A 50 -9.46 6.80 1.97
C SER A 50 -9.69 6.31 3.40
N THR A 51 -10.92 6.38 3.91
CA THR A 51 -11.30 5.81 5.21
C THR A 51 -11.42 4.29 5.10
N LEU A 52 -12.11 3.80 4.07
CA LEU A 52 -12.23 2.35 3.79
C LEU A 52 -10.85 1.69 3.62
N LEU A 53 -9.95 2.31 2.86
CA LEU A 53 -8.58 1.82 2.69
C LEU A 53 -7.77 1.82 3.99
N ARG A 54 -7.99 2.79 4.89
CA ARG A 54 -7.35 2.78 6.22
C ARG A 54 -7.89 1.66 7.10
N VAL A 55 -9.19 1.37 7.03
CA VAL A 55 -9.79 0.24 7.75
C VAL A 55 -9.25 -1.07 7.20
N ALA A 56 -9.19 -1.23 5.88
CA ALA A 56 -8.61 -2.40 5.21
C ALA A 56 -7.14 -2.63 5.61
N ALA A 57 -6.35 -1.55 5.73
CA ALA A 57 -4.94 -1.61 6.14
C ALA A 57 -4.75 -1.77 7.67
N GLY A 58 -5.83 -1.91 8.45
CA GLY A 58 -5.76 -2.01 9.92
C GLY A 58 -5.33 -0.71 10.63
N LEU A 59 -5.33 0.43 9.94
CA LEU A 59 -4.94 1.73 10.50
C LEU A 59 -6.08 2.42 11.26
N LEU A 60 -7.32 1.94 11.09
CA LEU A 60 -8.51 2.49 11.71
C LEU A 60 -9.47 1.35 12.03
N PRO A 61 -9.77 1.07 13.31
CA PRO A 61 -10.73 0.03 13.65
C PRO A 61 -12.14 0.46 13.22
N PRO A 62 -12.97 -0.47 12.71
CA PRO A 62 -14.37 -0.19 12.44
C PRO A 62 -15.21 -0.17 13.72
N ASP A 63 -16.37 0.50 13.69
CA ASP A 63 -17.33 0.47 14.80
C ASP A 63 -18.17 -0.83 14.79
N ALA A 64 -18.39 -1.40 13.60
CA ALA A 64 -19.10 -2.65 13.38
C ALA A 64 -18.63 -3.33 12.09
N GLY A 65 -18.94 -4.63 11.95
CA GLY A 65 -18.48 -5.47 10.84
C GLY A 65 -17.14 -6.14 11.12
N GLN A 66 -16.56 -6.78 10.10
CA GLN A 66 -15.29 -7.51 10.22
C GLN A 66 -14.32 -7.15 9.09
N VAL A 67 -13.03 -7.17 9.41
CA VAL A 67 -11.93 -7.04 8.44
C VAL A 67 -11.07 -8.30 8.53
N LEU A 68 -10.97 -9.05 7.44
CA LEU A 68 -10.09 -10.19 7.26
C LEU A 68 -8.94 -9.76 6.34
N ALA A 69 -7.83 -9.34 6.93
CA ALA A 69 -6.64 -8.90 6.21
C ALA A 69 -5.38 -9.30 6.98
N ARG A 70 -4.21 -9.18 6.34
CA ARG A 70 -2.90 -9.23 7.00
C ARG A 70 -2.30 -7.82 7.02
N PRO A 71 -2.56 -7.00 8.05
CA PRO A 71 -2.12 -5.60 8.09
C PRO A 71 -0.61 -5.44 7.92
N GLN A 72 0.18 -6.42 8.35
CA GLN A 72 1.63 -6.47 8.18
C GLN A 72 2.10 -6.54 6.71
N ASP A 73 1.23 -7.01 5.81
CA ASP A 73 1.50 -7.10 4.38
C ASP A 73 0.99 -5.85 3.63
N CYS A 74 0.30 -4.94 4.32
CA CYS A 74 -0.22 -3.72 3.71
C CYS A 74 0.81 -2.58 3.77
N ALA A 75 1.05 -1.96 2.62
CA ALA A 75 1.72 -0.67 2.53
C ALA A 75 0.76 0.38 1.96
N MET A 76 0.74 1.57 2.55
CA MET A 76 -0.12 2.66 2.11
C MET A 76 0.71 3.82 1.55
N VAL A 77 0.42 4.20 0.30
CA VAL A 77 0.94 5.43 -0.30
C VAL A 77 -0.11 6.52 -0.13
N PHE A 78 0.30 7.65 0.43
CA PHE A 78 -0.56 8.80 0.66
C PHE A 78 -0.54 9.77 -0.53
N GLN A 79 -1.59 10.58 -0.67
CA GLN A 79 -1.65 11.64 -1.68
C GLN A 79 -0.53 12.68 -1.50
N ALA A 80 -0.20 13.00 -0.24
CA ALA A 80 1.01 13.73 0.10
C ALA A 80 2.08 12.71 0.52
N PRO A 81 3.33 12.77 0.03
CA PRO A 81 4.34 11.73 0.25
C PRO A 81 4.66 11.40 1.72
N ARG A 82 4.40 12.33 2.65
CA ARG A 82 4.69 12.20 4.09
C ARG A 82 6.10 11.67 4.35
N LEU A 83 7.09 12.23 3.66
CA LEU A 83 8.50 12.00 3.94
C LEU A 83 8.91 12.80 5.18
N LEU A 84 9.76 12.23 6.03
CA LEU A 84 10.36 12.93 7.16
C LEU A 84 11.40 13.90 6.63
N ARG A 85 11.15 15.20 6.83
CA ARG A 85 11.89 16.30 6.19
C ARG A 85 13.35 16.40 6.62
N TRP A 86 13.67 15.86 7.80
CA TRP A 86 15.00 15.85 8.41
C TRP A 86 15.80 14.56 8.11
N LEU A 87 15.21 13.63 7.35
CA LEU A 87 15.89 12.43 6.89
C LEU A 87 16.14 12.51 5.40
N THR A 88 17.25 11.97 4.94
CA THR A 88 17.53 11.73 3.52
C THR A 88 16.51 10.77 2.91
N VAL A 89 16.47 10.68 1.58
CA VAL A 89 15.65 9.70 0.83
C VAL A 89 16.01 8.28 1.27
N GLY A 90 17.30 7.96 1.38
CA GLY A 90 17.76 6.64 1.80
C GLY A 90 17.29 6.29 3.22
N GLU A 91 17.36 7.24 4.14
CA GLU A 91 16.88 7.04 5.51
C GLU A 91 15.35 6.90 5.57
N ASN A 92 14.60 7.70 4.80
CA ASN A 92 13.15 7.59 4.66
C ASN A 92 12.72 6.19 4.15
N LEU A 93 13.43 5.65 3.16
CA LEU A 93 13.21 4.30 2.65
C LEU A 93 13.66 3.23 3.64
N GLY A 94 14.71 3.50 4.43
CA GLY A 94 15.23 2.61 5.46
C GLY A 94 14.27 2.38 6.61
N LEU A 95 13.35 3.32 6.90
CA LEU A 95 12.31 3.17 7.91
C LEU A 95 11.42 1.95 7.66
N ALA A 96 11.08 1.68 6.39
CA ALA A 96 10.27 0.51 6.02
C ALA A 96 11.00 -0.83 6.27
N LEU A 97 12.32 -0.80 6.45
CA LEU A 97 13.16 -1.96 6.74
C LEU A 97 13.52 -2.06 8.24
N ALA A 98 13.08 -1.12 9.08
CA ALA A 98 13.50 -1.02 10.49
C ALA A 98 13.09 -2.24 11.32
N HIS A 99 11.91 -2.83 11.04
CA HIS A 99 11.39 -3.98 11.78
C HIS A 99 12.05 -5.32 11.40
N ARG A 100 12.89 -5.34 10.36
CA ARG A 100 13.57 -6.55 9.89
C ARG A 100 14.79 -6.86 10.73
N ARG A 101 14.59 -7.72 11.73
CA ARG A 101 15.68 -8.25 12.57
C ARG A 101 16.68 -9.02 11.71
N GLY A 102 17.97 -8.84 11.98
CA GLY A 102 19.07 -9.58 11.32
C GLY A 102 19.54 -9.03 9.96
N MET A 103 18.86 -8.05 9.36
CA MET A 103 19.29 -7.49 8.08
C MET A 103 20.54 -6.60 8.24
N LYS A 104 21.63 -6.96 7.57
CA LYS A 104 22.90 -6.22 7.61
C LYS A 104 22.76 -4.85 6.92
N ARG A 105 23.60 -3.88 7.33
CA ARG A 105 23.62 -2.52 6.75
C ARG A 105 23.80 -2.53 5.22
N ALA A 106 24.69 -3.39 4.70
CA ALA A 106 24.92 -3.53 3.27
C ALA A 106 23.67 -4.02 2.51
N GLN A 107 22.93 -4.99 3.07
CA GLN A 107 21.68 -5.49 2.49
C GLN A 107 20.60 -4.40 2.46
N LYS A 108 20.48 -3.61 3.53
CA LYS A 108 19.56 -2.45 3.56
C LYS A 108 19.90 -1.45 2.46
N ALA A 109 21.18 -1.11 2.31
CA ALA A 109 21.64 -0.17 1.29
C ALA A 109 21.37 -0.67 -0.14
N GLN A 110 21.66 -1.93 -0.42
CA GLN A 110 21.36 -2.56 -1.71
C GLN A 110 19.87 -2.49 -2.05
N ARG A 111 19.02 -2.83 -1.08
CA ARG A 111 17.57 -2.85 -1.24
C ARG A 111 16.97 -1.46 -1.46
N ILE A 112 17.47 -0.47 -0.73
CA ILE A 112 17.14 0.95 -0.96
C ILE A 112 17.53 1.37 -2.38
N GLY A 113 18.71 0.95 -2.87
CA GLY A 113 19.14 1.19 -4.24
C GLY A 113 18.17 0.61 -5.27
N GLN A 114 17.83 -0.67 -5.14
CA GLN A 114 16.88 -1.37 -6.02
C GLN A 114 15.50 -0.68 -6.03
N ALA A 115 14.97 -0.31 -4.86
CA ALA A 115 13.69 0.40 -4.79
C ALA A 115 13.72 1.76 -5.50
N LEU A 116 14.85 2.47 -5.45
CA LEU A 116 15.04 3.73 -6.17
C LEU A 116 15.20 3.52 -7.68
N GLU A 117 15.85 2.46 -8.12
CA GLU A 117 15.95 2.09 -9.54
C GLU A 117 14.55 1.85 -10.15
N VAL A 118 13.70 1.09 -9.46
CA VAL A 118 12.31 0.80 -9.92
C VAL A 118 11.52 2.08 -10.15
N VAL A 119 11.75 3.12 -9.34
CA VAL A 119 11.05 4.41 -9.49
C VAL A 119 11.86 5.47 -10.25
N GLN A 120 12.93 5.05 -10.94
CA GLN A 120 13.79 5.91 -11.76
C GLN A 120 14.42 7.08 -10.98
N LEU A 121 14.92 6.80 -9.77
CA LEU A 121 15.58 7.74 -8.87
C LEU A 121 16.91 7.19 -8.33
N ALA A 122 17.59 6.34 -9.11
CA ALA A 122 18.91 5.86 -8.75
C ALA A 122 19.87 7.04 -8.46
N GLY A 123 20.65 6.94 -7.38
CA GLY A 123 21.56 8.01 -6.95
C GLY A 123 20.91 9.07 -6.03
N ALA A 124 19.59 9.09 -5.88
CA ALA A 124 18.90 10.09 -5.06
C ALA A 124 18.97 9.82 -3.54
N GLN A 125 19.68 8.77 -3.08
CA GLN A 125 19.68 8.32 -1.68
C GLN A 125 20.07 9.42 -0.69
N ALA A 126 21.01 10.28 -1.09
CA ALA A 126 21.58 11.31 -0.23
C ALA A 126 20.75 12.60 -0.20
N LEU A 127 19.79 12.76 -1.10
CA LEU A 127 18.96 13.97 -1.17
C LEU A 127 17.98 14.02 0.01
N PHE A 128 17.65 15.22 0.46
CA PHE A 128 16.59 15.51 1.40
C PHE A 128 15.27 15.82 0.68
N PRO A 129 14.10 15.65 1.34
CA PRO A 129 12.80 15.88 0.72
C PRO A 129 12.58 17.27 0.12
N HIS A 130 13.28 18.30 0.62
CA HIS A 130 13.16 19.67 0.11
C HIS A 130 13.94 19.89 -1.20
N GLU A 131 14.84 18.97 -1.55
CA GLU A 131 15.61 18.97 -2.81
C GLU A 131 14.87 18.22 -3.94
N LEU A 132 13.73 17.60 -3.62
CA LEU A 132 12.93 16.82 -4.56
C LEU A 132 11.84 17.67 -5.21
N SER A 133 11.62 17.49 -6.50
CA SER A 133 10.36 17.91 -7.12
C SER A 133 9.18 17.14 -6.51
N GLY A 134 7.96 17.68 -6.62
CA GLY A 134 6.76 17.00 -6.12
C GLY A 134 6.57 15.59 -6.71
N GLY A 135 6.88 15.42 -8.01
CA GLY A 135 6.86 14.11 -8.66
C GLY A 135 7.92 13.14 -8.14
N MET A 136 9.14 13.63 -7.89
CA MET A 136 10.20 12.81 -7.26
C MET A 136 9.78 12.38 -5.85
N ALA A 137 9.24 13.31 -5.05
CA ALA A 137 8.78 13.00 -3.70
C ALA A 137 7.66 11.95 -3.70
N GLN A 138 6.72 12.01 -4.64
CA GLN A 138 5.67 10.98 -4.80
C GLN A 138 6.26 9.61 -5.14
N ARG A 139 7.23 9.58 -6.06
CA ARG A 139 7.94 8.34 -6.44
C ARG A 139 8.75 7.76 -5.27
N VAL A 140 9.36 8.59 -4.43
CA VAL A 140 9.99 8.15 -3.18
C VAL A 140 8.96 7.54 -2.22
N GLY A 141 7.76 8.12 -2.12
CA GLY A 141 6.65 7.56 -1.34
C GLY A 141 6.23 6.17 -1.82
N ILE A 142 6.19 5.95 -3.14
CA ILE A 142 5.93 4.65 -3.77
C ILE A 142 7.08 3.68 -3.47
N ALA A 143 8.34 4.10 -3.66
CA ALA A 143 9.51 3.26 -3.39
C ALA A 143 9.51 2.75 -1.94
N ARG A 144 9.15 3.61 -0.96
CA ARG A 144 9.00 3.22 0.44
C ARG A 144 7.95 2.11 0.65
N ALA A 145 6.83 2.15 -0.08
CA ALA A 145 5.80 1.12 0.01
C ALA A 145 6.23 -0.20 -0.65
N LEU A 146 7.04 -0.14 -1.72
CA LEU A 146 7.54 -1.31 -2.43
C LEU A 146 8.60 -2.11 -1.65
N GLN A 147 9.23 -1.51 -0.63
CA GLN A 147 10.27 -2.17 0.18
C GLN A 147 9.84 -3.54 0.73
N SER A 148 8.56 -3.68 1.09
CA SER A 148 7.94 -4.91 1.59
C SER A 148 7.77 -5.98 0.50
N ALA A 149 7.48 -5.57 -0.74
CA ALA A 149 7.21 -6.46 -1.86
C ALA A 149 8.47 -7.04 -2.52
N ILE A 150 9.63 -6.36 -2.37
CA ILE A 150 10.91 -6.79 -2.96
C ILE A 150 11.43 -8.14 -2.37
N ASP A 151 10.76 -8.74 -1.38
CA ASP A 151 11.07 -10.09 -0.89
C ASP A 151 10.55 -11.23 -1.77
N GLY A 152 9.64 -10.96 -2.69
CA GLY A 152 8.84 -12.00 -3.35
C GLY A 152 9.52 -12.81 -4.45
N ASP A 153 10.77 -12.53 -4.84
CA ASP A 153 11.37 -13.08 -6.07
C ASP A 153 12.42 -14.19 -5.85
N GLU A 154 12.19 -15.08 -4.87
CA GLU A 154 12.68 -16.47 -4.96
C GLU A 154 11.58 -17.43 -5.46
N GLY A 155 10.52 -16.90 -6.09
CA GLY A 155 9.36 -17.67 -6.50
C GLY A 155 8.76 -17.25 -7.84
N LYS A 156 9.54 -17.36 -8.93
CA LYS A 156 9.11 -17.37 -10.34
C LYS A 156 8.47 -16.08 -10.86
N GLY A 157 9.19 -15.46 -11.79
CA GLY A 157 8.74 -14.33 -12.58
C GLY A 157 7.49 -14.59 -13.42
N HIS A 158 6.62 -13.59 -13.44
CA HIS A 158 5.99 -13.07 -14.64
C HIS A 158 5.39 -11.71 -14.29
N LEU A 159 6.08 -10.63 -14.67
CA LEU A 159 5.37 -9.42 -15.07
C LEU A 159 4.69 -9.77 -16.39
N ALA A 160 3.57 -10.48 -16.28
CA ALA A 160 2.71 -10.81 -17.39
C ALA A 160 2.18 -9.51 -17.98
N LYS A 161 2.61 -9.25 -19.21
CA LYS A 161 2.08 -8.24 -20.13
C LYS A 161 0.56 -8.23 -20.04
N ALA A 162 -0.02 -7.05 -19.78
CA ALA A 162 -1.46 -6.84 -19.69
C ALA A 162 -2.19 -7.47 -20.90
N PRO A 163 -3.12 -8.42 -20.70
CA PRO A 163 -4.03 -8.81 -21.75
C PRO A 163 -5.08 -7.71 -21.94
N GLY A 164 -5.44 -7.50 -23.21
CA GLY A 164 -6.35 -6.46 -23.65
C GLY A 164 -7.72 -6.53 -22.97
N THR A 165 -8.34 -5.36 -22.97
CA THR A 165 -9.71 -5.03 -22.57
C THR A 165 -10.73 -6.15 -22.81
N ALA A 166 -11.35 -6.62 -21.72
CA ALA A 166 -12.72 -7.11 -21.71
C ALA A 166 -13.33 -6.72 -20.36
N GLY A 167 -14.25 -5.75 -20.37
CA GLY A 167 -14.91 -5.28 -19.15
C GLY A 167 -15.98 -6.27 -18.67
N PRO A 168 -16.36 -6.22 -17.38
CA PRO A 168 -17.63 -6.73 -16.95
C PRO A 168 -18.63 -5.58 -16.79
N ALA A 169 -19.72 -5.71 -17.53
CA ALA A 169 -21.00 -5.12 -17.19
C ALA A 169 -21.45 -5.62 -15.80
N GLY A 170 -22.05 -4.75 -15.00
CA GLY A 170 -22.64 -5.16 -13.72
C GLY A 170 -22.86 -3.99 -12.78
N ALA A 171 -23.85 -3.16 -13.09
CA ALA A 171 -24.38 -2.15 -12.21
C ALA A 171 -25.01 -2.78 -10.96
N VAL A 172 -24.85 -2.17 -9.78
CA VAL A 172 -25.91 -2.07 -8.78
C VAL A 172 -25.76 -0.74 -8.03
N ALA A 173 -26.91 -0.11 -7.81
CA ALA A 173 -27.16 1.20 -7.23
C ALA A 173 -26.79 1.34 -5.74
#